data_AF-A0ABF7QDA0-F1
#
_entry.id   AF-A0ABF7QDA0-F1
#
_cell.length_a   1.000
_cell.length_b   1.000
_cell.length_c   1.000
_cell.angle_alpha   90.00
_cell.angle_beta   90.00
_cell.angle_gamma   90.00
#
_symmetry.space_group_name_H-M   'P 1'
#
loop_
_entity.id
_entity.type
_entity.pdbx_description
1 polymer ?
#
loop_
_entity_poly.entity_id
_entity_poly.type
_entity_poly.pdbx_seq_one_letter_code
_entity_poly.pdbx_strand_id
1 'polypeptide(L)'
;MNDILGPANAANTVTQRPAETRVFGSNDSWFQDCSSASANDGTRVMAAWLNGIIAQLRKGVRVNGNLASGTGPVVAEDNSDAMFANAMQYLIQRGQTNYADDTGTANNLVVNLSPAPQELKKGQIVVTTVKFTNSGPTVLNLNGSGNAPVVRSDGSSLAFADIVAGSMQAFGWDGSRWQLLWMQRQPGSPIYLQAAQDYYVSNSGSDANTGLSLATAWATLQHAMSVLTRFNLNGFNVHVHVSDGNYAALSCATMAGSGYVYWVGNHANPSNCVVTGVNVTAISITNCGSAHQFDGFTVTAGGTFAGSGAQDGMNGVQVSGAGTQTSLTNFNWGTCNGSHLAVSQAAVVSYAGAMIVSGSPQGGNPMMTSGWHVYCVDGAIIQIPSLSSVSLTITASIVCGNGGGWVECVTSAFVQIVYTSITNGGAVTGQKFYVSNWATISVVGSGVNHYPGSVAGTATPTGIYG
;
A
#
# COMPACT_ATOMS: atom_id res chain seq x y z
N MET A 1 1.74 -64.90 25.40
CA MET A 1 2.78 -63.85 25.39
C MET A 1 3.26 -63.78 23.95
N ASN A 2 2.87 -62.74 23.22
CA ASN A 2 3.26 -62.57 21.83
C ASN A 2 4.60 -61.85 21.81
N ASP A 3 5.57 -62.53 21.23
CA ASP A 3 6.89 -61.98 20.98
C ASP A 3 6.83 -61.10 19.74
N ILE A 4 7.20 -59.84 19.93
CA ILE A 4 6.98 -58.76 18.97
C ILE A 4 8.19 -58.62 18.03
N LEU A 5 9.41 -58.95 18.48
CA LEU A 5 10.65 -58.83 17.68
C LEU A 5 11.81 -59.74 18.16
N GLY A 6 11.56 -60.69 19.06
CA GLY A 6 12.54 -61.63 19.60
C GLY A 6 12.35 -63.08 19.13
N PRO A 7 13.30 -63.98 19.46
CA PRO A 7 13.13 -65.41 19.24
C PRO A 7 12.47 -66.04 20.48
N ALA A 8 11.15 -66.01 20.60
CA ALA A 8 10.44 -66.74 21.66
C ALA A 8 9.38 -67.69 21.13
N ASN A 9 9.18 -68.75 21.92
CA ASN A 9 8.20 -69.81 21.70
C ASN A 9 6.76 -69.26 21.79
N ALA A 10 6.18 -68.89 20.64
CA ALA A 10 4.77 -68.52 20.49
C ALA A 10 4.06 -69.44 19.49
N ALA A 11 2.72 -69.53 19.58
CA ALA A 11 1.92 -70.22 18.57
C ALA A 11 2.19 -69.59 17.19
N ASN A 12 2.66 -70.40 16.22
CA ASN A 12 3.24 -70.04 14.91
C ASN A 12 4.77 -70.08 14.80
N THR A 13 5.48 -70.58 15.81
CA THR A 13 6.88 -71.02 15.63
C THR A 13 6.94 -72.12 14.58
N VAL A 14 7.63 -71.87 13.47
CA VAL A 14 7.88 -72.88 12.43
C VAL A 14 8.70 -74.01 13.03
N THR A 15 8.14 -75.23 13.06
CA THR A 15 8.83 -76.45 13.50
C THR A 15 9.78 -77.01 12.44
N GLN A 16 9.64 -76.55 11.19
CA GLN A 16 10.58 -76.73 10.09
C GLN A 16 10.88 -75.37 9.45
N ARG A 17 12.15 -75.09 9.20
CA ARG A 17 12.60 -73.89 8.49
C ARG A 17 12.04 -73.91 7.05
N PRO A 18 11.27 -72.92 6.62
CA PRO A 18 10.82 -72.80 5.22
C PRO A 18 12.03 -72.74 4.28
N ALA A 19 11.92 -73.29 3.08
CA ALA A 19 12.93 -73.11 2.04
C ALA A 19 13.03 -71.62 1.70
N GLU A 20 14.24 -71.04 1.75
CA GLU A 20 14.48 -69.67 1.33
C GLU A 20 14.38 -69.60 -0.20
N THR A 21 13.30 -69.01 -0.70
CA THR A 21 13.02 -68.89 -2.14
C THR A 21 13.26 -67.47 -2.66
N ARG A 22 13.64 -66.53 -1.78
CA ARG A 22 13.90 -65.14 -2.16
C ARG A 22 15.32 -65.01 -2.70
N VAL A 23 15.47 -64.21 -3.75
CA VAL A 23 16.77 -63.88 -4.37
C VAL A 23 17.25 -62.56 -3.78
N PHE A 24 18.40 -62.57 -3.09
CA PHE A 24 19.05 -61.37 -2.59
C PHE A 24 20.03 -60.81 -3.65
N GLY A 25 20.12 -59.49 -3.76
CA GLY A 25 21.10 -58.84 -4.64
C GLY A 25 22.53 -59.11 -4.17
N SER A 26 23.51 -58.96 -5.06
CA SER A 26 24.93 -59.24 -4.75
C SER A 26 25.51 -58.38 -3.62
N ASN A 27 24.81 -57.33 -3.20
CA ASN A 27 25.21 -56.41 -2.13
C ASN A 27 24.56 -56.73 -0.77
N ASP A 28 23.64 -57.70 -0.70
CA ASP A 28 22.82 -57.99 0.50
C ASP A 28 23.05 -59.41 1.05
N SER A 29 24.26 -59.95 0.94
CA SER A 29 24.64 -61.30 1.40
C SER A 29 25.24 -61.36 2.81
N TRP A 30 24.89 -60.40 3.68
CA TRP A 30 25.57 -60.18 4.98
C TRP A 30 25.30 -61.27 6.02
N PHE A 31 24.30 -62.13 5.81
CA PHE A 31 23.97 -63.27 6.65
C PHE A 31 23.92 -64.54 5.79
N GLN A 32 24.58 -65.60 6.26
CA GLN A 32 24.52 -66.93 5.64
C GLN A 32 23.75 -67.88 6.56
N ASP A 33 22.92 -68.70 5.95
CA ASP A 33 22.33 -69.84 6.63
C ASP A 33 23.39 -70.91 6.88
N CYS A 34 23.14 -71.78 7.87
CA CYS A 34 23.95 -72.99 8.00
C CYS A 34 23.81 -73.83 6.72
N SER A 35 24.90 -74.40 6.21
CA SER A 35 24.88 -75.30 5.05
C SER A 35 24.11 -76.59 5.33
N SER A 36 23.98 -76.97 6.60
CA SER A 36 23.04 -77.99 7.08
C SER A 36 22.63 -77.74 8.54
N ALA A 37 21.59 -78.43 9.01
CA ALA A 37 21.09 -78.29 10.38
C ALA A 37 22.13 -78.61 11.48
N SER A 38 23.20 -79.34 11.14
CA SER A 38 24.27 -79.73 12.07
C SER A 38 25.61 -79.07 11.79
N ALA A 39 25.77 -78.33 10.70
CA ALA A 39 27.06 -77.78 10.26
C ALA A 39 27.58 -76.63 11.13
N ASN A 40 26.72 -75.94 11.87
CA ASN A 40 27.06 -74.79 12.73
C ASN A 40 27.89 -73.68 12.02
N ASP A 41 27.77 -73.58 10.70
CA ASP A 41 28.53 -72.66 9.85
C ASP A 41 27.72 -71.44 9.41
N GLY A 42 26.47 -71.29 9.88
CA GLY A 42 25.66 -70.09 9.65
C GLY A 42 26.22 -68.84 10.35
N THR A 43 25.80 -67.64 9.90
CA THR A 43 26.21 -66.38 10.52
C THR A 43 25.68 -66.32 11.95
N ARG A 44 26.61 -66.28 12.91
CA ARG A 44 26.26 -66.09 14.32
C ARG A 44 25.74 -64.66 14.56
N VAL A 45 24.48 -64.53 14.97
CA VAL A 45 23.89 -63.25 15.35
C VAL A 45 24.14 -62.99 16.83
N MET A 46 24.81 -61.88 17.15
CA MET A 46 25.08 -61.49 18.53
C MET A 46 23.88 -60.76 19.14
N ALA A 47 23.58 -61.01 20.42
CA ALA A 47 22.54 -60.28 21.16
C ALA A 47 22.76 -58.75 21.13
N ALA A 48 24.02 -58.29 21.14
CA ALA A 48 24.34 -56.87 21.02
C ALA A 48 23.86 -56.26 19.68
N TRP A 49 23.96 -57.01 18.59
CA TRP A 49 23.45 -56.57 17.28
C TRP A 49 21.92 -56.50 17.28
N LEU A 50 21.24 -57.54 17.80
CA LEU A 50 19.77 -57.55 17.94
C LEU A 50 19.27 -56.40 18.81
N ASN A 51 19.95 -56.11 19.92
CA ASN A 51 19.67 -54.95 20.76
C ASN A 51 19.84 -53.64 19.99
N GLY A 52 20.87 -53.54 19.14
CA GLY A 52 21.08 -52.39 18.25
C GLY A 52 19.92 -52.19 17.27
N ILE A 53 19.44 -53.26 16.63
CA ILE A 53 18.29 -53.20 15.72
C ILE A 53 17.01 -52.78 16.45
N ILE A 54 16.72 -53.38 17.61
CA ILE A 54 15.56 -53.01 18.44
C ILE A 54 15.63 -51.54 18.87
N ALA A 55 16.82 -51.05 19.23
CA ALA A 55 17.02 -49.65 19.59
C ALA A 55 16.69 -48.69 18.44
N GLN A 56 17.08 -49.01 17.20
CA GLN A 56 16.74 -48.19 16.02
C GLN A 56 15.22 -48.17 15.75
N LEU A 57 14.56 -49.32 15.83
CA LEU A 57 13.10 -49.41 15.65
C LEU A 57 12.35 -48.61 16.72
N ARG A 58 12.76 -48.74 17.99
CA ARG A 58 12.18 -47.96 19.10
C ARG A 58 12.44 -46.46 18.95
N LYS A 59 13.59 -46.06 18.44
CA LYS A 59 13.87 -44.64 18.14
C LYS A 59 12.89 -44.09 17.10
N GLY A 60 12.56 -44.87 16.06
CA GLY A 60 11.54 -44.52 15.07
C GLY A 60 10.14 -44.34 15.67
N VAL A 61 9.78 -45.15 16.67
CA VAL A 61 8.51 -44.96 17.41
C VAL A 61 8.53 -43.67 18.25
N ARG A 62 9.62 -43.45 18.99
CA ARG A 62 9.77 -42.35 19.95
C ARG A 62 9.93 -40.97 19.30
N VAL A 63 10.25 -40.89 18.01
CA VAL A 63 10.47 -39.61 17.30
C VAL A 63 9.23 -38.71 17.26
N ASN A 64 8.03 -39.29 17.44
CA ASN A 64 6.79 -38.53 17.61
C ASN A 64 6.76 -37.70 18.92
N GLY A 65 7.62 -38.00 19.88
CA GLY A 65 7.66 -37.31 21.17
C GLY A 65 6.41 -37.55 22.01
N ASN A 66 6.06 -36.55 22.83
CA ASN A 66 4.95 -36.61 23.78
C ASN A 66 3.68 -35.93 23.24
N LEU A 67 2.53 -36.36 23.77
CA LEU A 67 1.26 -35.67 23.61
C LEU A 67 1.37 -34.24 24.14
N ALA A 68 0.63 -33.31 23.54
CA ALA A 68 0.58 -31.92 23.99
C ALA A 68 0.08 -31.77 25.45
N SER A 69 -0.74 -32.70 25.92
CA SER A 69 -1.20 -32.80 27.31
C SER A 69 -0.10 -33.20 28.31
N GLY A 70 1.07 -33.66 27.84
CA GLY A 70 2.13 -34.19 28.68
C GLY A 70 1.85 -35.56 29.30
N THR A 71 0.71 -36.20 28.98
CA THR A 71 0.25 -37.45 29.61
C THR A 71 0.96 -38.71 29.11
N GLY A 72 1.96 -38.59 28.24
CA GLY A 72 2.74 -39.72 27.71
C GLY A 72 3.20 -39.52 26.27
N PRO A 73 3.84 -40.55 25.67
CA PRO A 73 4.25 -40.52 24.27
C PRO A 73 3.04 -40.54 23.33
N VAL A 74 3.17 -39.94 22.15
CA VAL A 74 2.13 -39.93 21.12
C VAL A 74 1.82 -41.35 20.62
N VAL A 75 2.85 -42.19 20.52
CA VAL A 75 2.71 -43.62 20.26
C VAL A 75 2.96 -44.34 21.58
N ALA A 76 1.95 -45.02 22.11
CA ALA A 76 2.11 -45.84 23.29
C ALA A 76 3.14 -46.96 23.04
N GLU A 77 4.06 -47.18 23.99
CA GLU A 77 4.97 -48.33 23.98
C GLU A 77 4.27 -49.54 24.58
N ASP A 78 3.13 -49.91 24.00
CA ASP A 78 2.18 -50.91 24.49
C ASP A 78 2.38 -52.29 23.86
N ASN A 79 3.45 -52.47 23.10
CA ASN A 79 3.79 -53.72 22.45
C ASN A 79 2.75 -54.16 21.37
N SER A 80 1.96 -53.22 20.84
CA SER A 80 1.03 -53.46 19.73
C SER A 80 1.72 -53.60 18.38
N ASP A 81 1.22 -54.50 17.53
CA ASP A 81 1.67 -54.67 16.12
C ASP A 81 1.56 -53.37 15.31
N ALA A 82 0.66 -52.47 15.72
CA ALA A 82 0.43 -51.20 15.05
C ALA A 82 1.42 -50.10 15.45
N MET A 83 2.30 -50.30 16.45
CA MET A 83 3.15 -49.22 16.99
C MET A 83 3.97 -48.50 15.92
N PHE A 84 4.66 -49.24 15.04
CA PHE A 84 5.50 -48.64 14.02
C PHE A 84 4.67 -48.00 12.89
N ALA A 85 3.55 -48.64 12.52
CA ALA A 85 2.62 -48.09 11.55
C ALA A 85 2.00 -46.77 12.05
N ASN A 86 1.54 -46.74 13.29
CA ASN A 86 1.02 -45.55 13.96
C ASN A 86 2.08 -44.47 14.07
N ALA A 87 3.33 -44.82 14.39
CA ALA A 87 4.43 -43.86 14.42
C ALA A 87 4.61 -43.15 13.07
N MET A 88 4.57 -43.88 11.96
CA MET A 88 4.65 -43.27 10.62
C MET A 88 3.41 -42.42 10.31
N GLN A 89 2.20 -42.93 10.59
CA GLN A 89 0.95 -42.23 10.32
C GLN A 89 0.85 -40.91 11.10
N TYR A 90 1.21 -40.92 12.39
CA TYR A 90 1.15 -39.73 13.23
C TYR A 90 2.20 -38.67 12.86
N LEU A 91 3.41 -39.05 12.44
CA LEU A 91 4.39 -38.08 11.94
C LEU A 91 3.85 -37.32 10.72
N ILE A 92 3.20 -38.04 9.81
CA ILE A 92 2.59 -37.47 8.61
C ILE A 92 1.42 -36.56 8.99
N GLN A 93 0.48 -37.05 9.81
CA GLN A 93 -0.72 -36.30 10.19
C GLN A 93 -0.40 -35.02 10.96
N ARG A 94 0.66 -35.03 11.77
CA ARG A 94 1.07 -33.89 12.59
C ARG A 94 1.95 -32.90 11.83
N GLY A 95 2.43 -33.25 10.63
CA GLY A 95 3.29 -32.39 9.83
C GLY A 95 4.60 -31.99 10.51
N GLN A 96 5.07 -32.78 11.50
CA GLN A 96 6.20 -32.41 12.37
C GLN A 96 7.49 -32.15 11.58
N THR A 97 7.64 -32.79 10.42
CA THR A 97 8.80 -32.60 9.53
C THR A 97 8.72 -31.34 8.67
N ASN A 98 7.55 -30.70 8.59
CA ASN A 98 7.28 -29.60 7.65
C ASN A 98 6.87 -28.29 8.37
N TYR A 99 6.76 -28.31 9.71
CA TYR A 99 6.36 -27.15 10.52
C TYR A 99 7.41 -26.75 11.55
N ALA A 100 7.65 -25.44 11.68
CA ALA A 100 8.29 -24.82 12.83
C ALA A 100 7.86 -23.34 12.91
N ASP A 101 7.97 -22.72 14.08
CA ASP A 101 7.64 -21.30 14.25
C ASP A 101 8.75 -20.38 13.68
N ASP A 102 8.34 -19.22 13.17
CA ASP A 102 9.25 -18.18 12.73
C ASP A 102 9.90 -17.52 13.95
N THR A 103 11.22 -17.62 14.02
CA THR A 103 12.04 -17.04 15.09
C THR A 103 12.77 -15.77 14.66
N GLY A 104 12.58 -15.36 13.41
CA GLY A 104 13.30 -14.27 12.77
C GLY A 104 12.88 -12.86 13.20
N THR A 105 13.19 -11.91 12.33
CA THR A 105 12.88 -10.48 12.46
C THR A 105 11.98 -10.02 11.31
N ALA A 106 11.47 -8.78 11.37
CA ALA A 106 10.64 -8.23 10.30
C ALA A 106 11.30 -8.37 8.92
N ASN A 107 10.55 -8.89 7.94
CA ASN A 107 10.99 -9.19 6.57
C ASN A 107 12.14 -10.22 6.45
N ASN A 108 12.53 -10.91 7.54
CA ASN A 108 13.57 -11.92 7.54
C ASN A 108 13.13 -13.12 8.40
N LEU A 109 12.43 -14.06 7.76
CA LEU A 109 11.90 -15.25 8.42
C LEU A 109 13.04 -16.23 8.71
N VAL A 110 13.01 -16.83 9.89
CA VAL A 110 13.94 -17.89 10.28
C VAL A 110 13.14 -19.08 10.79
N VAL A 111 13.13 -20.15 10.00
CA VAL A 111 12.37 -21.37 10.28
C VAL A 111 13.34 -22.52 10.47
N ASN A 112 13.25 -23.23 11.60
CA ASN A 112 14.16 -24.32 11.95
C ASN A 112 13.40 -25.63 12.15
N LEU A 113 13.29 -26.43 11.08
CA LEU A 113 12.64 -27.73 11.12
C LEU A 113 13.49 -28.77 11.87
N SER A 114 12.83 -29.77 12.44
CA SER A 114 13.47 -30.92 13.09
C SER A 114 12.84 -32.23 12.62
N PRO A 115 13.58 -33.11 11.91
CA PRO A 115 15.00 -32.98 11.56
C PRO A 115 15.24 -31.88 10.50
N ALA A 116 16.45 -31.30 10.52
CA ALA A 116 16.87 -30.35 9.50
C ALA A 116 16.96 -31.04 8.12
N PRO A 117 16.35 -30.48 7.07
CA PRO A 117 16.55 -30.96 5.71
C PRO A 117 18.03 -30.92 5.33
N GLN A 118 18.52 -31.97 4.66
CA GLN A 118 19.92 -32.02 4.20
C GLN A 118 20.19 -31.09 3.01
N GLU A 119 19.16 -30.81 2.20
CA GLU A 119 19.20 -29.91 1.06
C GLU A 119 17.80 -29.36 0.78
N LEU A 120 17.71 -28.25 0.05
CA LEU A 120 16.45 -27.71 -0.45
C LEU A 120 16.09 -28.37 -1.78
N LYS A 121 14.98 -29.12 -1.83
CA LYS A 121 14.49 -29.72 -3.08
C LYS A 121 13.35 -28.93 -3.68
N LYS A 122 13.34 -28.81 -5.01
CA LYS A 122 12.22 -28.16 -5.72
C LYS A 122 10.91 -28.87 -5.37
N GLY A 123 9.89 -28.10 -5.01
CA GLY A 123 8.60 -28.58 -4.52
C GLY A 123 8.54 -28.84 -3.01
N GLN A 124 9.63 -28.63 -2.26
CA GLN A 124 9.60 -28.72 -0.80
C GLN A 124 8.70 -27.63 -0.22
N ILE A 125 7.80 -28.02 0.67
CA ILE A 125 6.87 -27.12 1.34
C ILE A 125 7.22 -27.02 2.82
N VAL A 126 7.30 -25.79 3.31
CA VAL A 126 7.48 -25.47 4.73
C VAL A 126 6.30 -24.63 5.19
N VAL A 127 5.76 -24.97 6.36
CA VAL A 127 4.70 -24.21 7.02
C VAL A 127 5.27 -23.56 8.27
N THR A 128 4.94 -22.29 8.49
CA THR A 128 5.35 -21.58 9.71
C THR A 128 4.26 -20.62 10.17
N THR A 129 4.15 -20.43 11.48
CA THR A 129 3.44 -19.27 12.03
C THR A 129 4.36 -18.06 11.94
N VAL A 130 3.92 -17.01 11.25
CA VAL A 130 4.72 -15.81 10.97
C VAL A 130 4.76 -14.90 12.20
N LYS A 131 5.94 -14.42 12.59
CA LYS A 131 6.09 -13.59 13.79
C LYS A 131 5.78 -12.11 13.56
N PHE A 132 6.12 -11.58 12.38
CA PHE A 132 5.97 -10.17 12.03
C PHE A 132 5.25 -9.98 10.70
N THR A 133 4.31 -9.04 10.63
CA THR A 133 3.71 -8.60 9.36
C THR A 133 4.80 -7.98 8.49
N ASN A 134 4.87 -8.40 7.22
CA ASN A 134 5.88 -7.87 6.32
C ASN A 134 5.55 -6.44 5.87
N SER A 135 6.56 -5.61 5.73
CA SER A 135 6.43 -4.25 5.18
C SER A 135 6.90 -4.14 3.74
N GLY A 136 7.49 -5.19 3.18
CA GLY A 136 8.01 -5.21 1.81
C GLY A 136 8.65 -6.56 1.44
N PRO A 137 9.66 -6.55 0.54
CA PRO A 137 10.37 -7.75 0.15
C PRO A 137 10.90 -8.50 1.37
N THR A 138 10.68 -9.81 1.37
CA THR A 138 10.94 -10.68 2.52
C THR A 138 11.85 -11.81 2.09
N VAL A 139 12.72 -12.27 2.99
CA VAL A 139 13.53 -13.49 2.80
C VAL A 139 13.16 -14.55 3.84
N LEU A 140 13.42 -15.82 3.52
CA LEU A 140 13.27 -16.95 4.43
C LEU A 140 14.59 -17.73 4.49
N ASN A 141 15.04 -18.01 5.71
CA ASN A 141 16.16 -18.88 6.01
C ASN A 141 15.66 -20.16 6.68
N LEU A 142 15.80 -21.29 5.98
CA LEU A 142 15.42 -22.60 6.49
C LEU A 142 16.64 -23.30 7.08
N ASN A 143 16.66 -23.58 8.38
CA ASN A 143 17.71 -24.34 9.05
C ASN A 143 19.15 -23.85 8.78
N GLY A 144 19.35 -22.55 8.56
CA GLY A 144 20.67 -21.98 8.28
C GLY A 144 21.20 -22.22 6.86
N SER A 145 20.36 -22.68 5.92
CA SER A 145 20.72 -22.88 4.51
C SER A 145 21.02 -21.59 3.73
N GLY A 146 20.74 -20.42 4.34
CA GLY A 146 20.95 -19.09 3.78
C GLY A 146 19.63 -18.37 3.51
N ASN A 147 19.71 -17.05 3.35
CA ASN A 147 18.53 -16.22 3.09
C ASN A 147 18.16 -16.32 1.61
N ALA A 148 16.98 -16.88 1.32
CA ALA A 148 16.42 -16.88 -0.03
C ALA A 148 15.15 -16.01 -0.10
N PRO A 149 14.92 -15.26 -1.19
CA PRO A 149 13.78 -14.35 -1.27
C PRO A 149 12.46 -15.12 -1.32
N VAL A 150 11.44 -14.51 -0.72
CA VAL A 150 10.05 -14.93 -0.78
C VAL A 150 9.32 -14.08 -1.82
N VAL A 151 8.63 -14.76 -2.74
CA VAL A 151 7.88 -14.15 -3.84
C VAL A 151 6.43 -14.62 -3.83
N ARG A 152 5.56 -13.86 -4.48
CA ARG A 152 4.20 -14.28 -4.80
C ARG A 152 4.21 -15.36 -5.89
N SER A 153 3.04 -15.95 -6.15
CA SER A 153 2.85 -16.94 -7.21
C SER A 153 3.19 -16.44 -8.61
N ASP A 154 3.13 -15.12 -8.85
CA ASP A 154 3.54 -14.47 -10.10
C ASP A 154 5.04 -14.16 -10.19
N GLY A 155 5.81 -14.45 -9.13
CA GLY A 155 7.25 -14.19 -9.04
C GLY A 155 7.62 -12.78 -8.57
N SER A 156 6.65 -11.89 -8.32
CA SER A 156 6.90 -10.56 -7.74
C SER A 156 7.30 -10.66 -6.26
N SER A 157 8.10 -9.71 -5.78
CA SER A 157 8.44 -9.60 -4.36
C SER A 157 7.21 -9.33 -3.51
N LEU A 158 7.17 -9.86 -2.28
CA LEU A 158 6.08 -9.53 -1.35
C LEU A 158 5.94 -8.00 -1.16
N ALA A 159 4.70 -7.53 -1.05
CA ALA A 159 4.37 -6.16 -0.63
C ALA A 159 3.76 -6.18 0.77
N PHE A 160 3.59 -4.97 1.32
CA PHE A 160 3.04 -4.75 2.64
C PHE A 160 1.83 -5.65 2.95
N ALA A 161 1.93 -6.37 4.07
CA ALA A 161 0.90 -7.24 4.63
C ALA A 161 0.44 -8.41 3.74
N ASP A 162 1.27 -8.88 2.79
CA ASP A 162 1.04 -10.16 2.12
C ASP A 162 1.11 -11.34 3.11
N ILE A 163 1.95 -11.22 4.14
CA ILE A 163 2.01 -12.12 5.29
C ILE A 163 1.82 -11.29 6.57
N VAL A 164 1.06 -11.81 7.53
CA VAL A 164 0.59 -11.08 8.71
C VAL A 164 1.09 -11.79 9.98
N ALA A 165 1.49 -11.03 10.99
CA ALA A 165 1.89 -11.58 12.28
C ALA A 165 0.80 -12.50 12.87
N GLY A 166 1.20 -13.66 13.35
CA GLY A 166 0.32 -14.70 13.89
C GLY A 166 -0.38 -15.57 12.84
N SER A 167 -0.27 -15.28 11.53
CA SER A 167 -0.87 -16.14 10.51
C SER A 167 0.03 -17.32 10.15
N MET A 168 -0.60 -18.45 9.86
CA MET A 168 0.08 -19.65 9.39
C MET A 168 0.24 -19.57 7.88
N GLN A 169 1.46 -19.71 7.38
CA GLN A 169 1.80 -19.54 5.97
C GLN A 169 2.57 -20.74 5.45
N ALA A 170 2.28 -21.12 4.20
CA ALA A 170 3.00 -22.17 3.48
C ALA A 170 3.90 -21.57 2.39
N PHE A 171 5.14 -22.04 2.35
CA PHE A 171 6.19 -21.61 1.45
C PHE A 171 6.69 -22.80 0.63
N GLY A 172 6.62 -22.72 -0.69
CA GLY A 172 7.11 -23.74 -1.61
C GLY A 172 8.45 -23.35 -2.23
N TRP A 173 9.44 -24.23 -2.19
CA TRP A 173 10.74 -23.99 -2.85
C TRP A 173 10.65 -24.21 -4.37
N ASP A 174 10.92 -23.19 -5.18
CA ASP A 174 10.86 -23.28 -6.65
C ASP A 174 12.16 -23.78 -7.31
N GLY A 175 13.21 -23.96 -6.52
CA GLY A 175 14.58 -24.26 -6.95
C GLY A 175 15.56 -23.11 -6.73
N SER A 176 15.07 -21.89 -6.50
CA SER A 176 15.87 -20.68 -6.32
C SER A 176 15.31 -19.71 -5.28
N ARG A 177 13.99 -19.70 -5.09
CA ARG A 177 13.24 -18.77 -4.26
C ARG A 177 12.10 -19.51 -3.56
N TRP A 178 11.60 -18.92 -2.49
CA TRP A 178 10.39 -19.38 -1.80
C TRP A 178 9.15 -18.72 -2.43
N GLN A 179 8.14 -19.52 -2.78
CA GLN A 179 6.85 -19.03 -3.26
C GLN A 179 5.83 -19.09 -2.12
N LEU A 180 5.11 -18.00 -1.89
CA LEU A 180 3.99 -17.94 -0.96
C LEU A 180 2.79 -18.70 -1.54
N LEU A 181 2.40 -19.81 -0.91
CA LEU A 181 1.34 -20.70 -1.40
C LEU A 181 -0.04 -20.35 -0.83
N TRP A 182 -0.10 -19.97 0.44
CA TRP A 182 -1.35 -19.59 1.12
C TRP A 182 -1.53 -18.08 1.12
N MET A 183 -1.64 -17.49 -0.07
CA MET A 183 -1.90 -16.06 -0.17
C MET A 183 -3.20 -15.69 0.53
N GLN A 184 -3.09 -14.93 1.62
CA GLN A 184 -4.25 -14.45 2.39
C GLN A 184 -5.01 -13.33 1.67
N ARG A 185 -4.36 -12.69 0.68
CA ARG A 185 -4.93 -11.63 -0.15
C ARG A 185 -4.66 -11.93 -1.62
N GLN A 186 -5.71 -11.97 -2.43
CA GLN A 186 -5.56 -12.09 -3.89
C GLN A 186 -4.85 -10.83 -4.43
N PRO A 187 -3.83 -10.97 -5.30
CA PRO A 187 -3.24 -9.84 -6.01
C PRO A 187 -4.34 -8.98 -6.65
N GLY A 188 -4.40 -7.69 -6.28
CA GLY A 188 -5.40 -6.74 -6.79
C GLY A 188 -6.67 -6.56 -5.93
N SER A 189 -6.87 -7.30 -4.83
CA SER A 189 -7.99 -7.00 -3.92
C SER A 189 -7.79 -5.66 -3.21
N PRO A 190 -8.82 -4.79 -3.09
CA PRO A 190 -8.71 -3.50 -2.41
C PRO A 190 -8.24 -3.66 -0.96
N ILE A 191 -7.33 -2.79 -0.50
CA ILE A 191 -6.96 -2.74 0.93
C ILE A 191 -8.00 -1.88 1.65
N TYR A 192 -8.86 -2.48 2.46
CA TYR A 192 -9.83 -1.72 3.24
C TYR A 192 -9.15 -1.11 4.46
N LEU A 193 -9.22 0.21 4.61
CA LEU A 193 -8.84 0.86 5.85
C LEU A 193 -9.75 0.36 6.98
N GLN A 194 -9.12 0.09 8.13
CA GLN A 194 -9.80 -0.33 9.36
C GLN A 194 -9.89 0.80 10.40
N ALA A 195 -9.16 1.90 10.15
CA ALA A 195 -9.13 3.10 10.96
C ALA A 195 -8.66 4.29 10.09
N ALA A 196 -8.80 5.51 10.61
CA ALA A 196 -8.15 6.67 10.01
C ALA A 196 -6.62 6.50 10.05
N GLN A 197 -5.94 7.02 9.03
CA GLN A 197 -4.51 6.80 8.83
C GLN A 197 -3.77 8.10 8.54
N ASP A 198 -2.63 8.29 9.19
CA ASP A 198 -1.72 9.39 8.92
C ASP A 198 -0.54 8.93 8.07
N TYR A 199 -0.19 9.74 7.07
CA TYR A 199 1.01 9.62 6.27
C TYR A 199 1.77 10.94 6.23
N TYR A 200 3.06 10.86 5.97
CA TYR A 200 3.98 11.99 6.03
C TYR A 200 4.76 12.11 4.72
N VAL A 201 4.83 13.33 4.19
CA VAL A 201 5.60 13.70 3.02
C VAL A 201 6.58 14.82 3.40
N SER A 202 7.85 14.66 3.06
CA SER A 202 8.92 15.60 3.33
C SER A 202 9.89 15.61 2.15
N ASN A 203 10.29 16.78 1.66
CA ASN A 203 11.24 16.88 0.55
C ASN A 203 12.65 16.32 0.89
N SER A 204 12.96 16.09 2.17
CA SER A 204 14.16 15.37 2.62
C SER A 204 13.92 13.86 2.84
N GLY A 205 12.70 13.37 2.59
CA GLY A 205 12.31 11.97 2.74
C GLY A 205 12.79 11.07 1.61
N SER A 206 12.21 9.87 1.52
CA SER A 206 12.49 8.91 0.44
C SER A 206 11.21 8.15 0.07
N ASP A 207 10.93 8.04 -1.22
CA ASP A 207 9.80 7.25 -1.74
C ASP A 207 9.99 5.73 -1.57
N ALA A 208 11.15 5.30 -1.05
CA ALA A 208 11.34 3.93 -0.56
C ALA A 208 10.85 3.72 0.89
N ASN A 209 10.50 4.79 1.60
CA ASN A 209 10.02 4.72 2.97
C ASN A 209 8.54 4.30 3.06
N THR A 210 8.09 4.04 4.29
CA THR A 210 6.70 3.62 4.57
C THR A 210 5.70 4.78 4.60
N GLY A 211 6.16 6.03 4.80
CA GLY A 211 5.30 7.20 4.96
C GLY A 211 4.59 7.30 6.32
N LEU A 212 4.78 6.36 7.25
CA LEU A 212 3.98 6.25 8.49
C LEU A 212 4.43 7.17 9.64
N SER A 213 5.54 7.88 9.47
CA SER A 213 6.06 8.83 10.45
C SER A 213 6.90 9.88 9.73
N LEU A 214 7.16 11.02 10.38
CA LEU A 214 8.04 12.04 9.82
C LEU A 214 9.46 11.52 9.53
N ALA A 215 10.00 10.63 10.38
CA ALA A 215 11.32 10.04 10.19
C ALA A 215 11.39 9.07 8.99
N THR A 216 10.24 8.55 8.57
CA THR A 216 10.10 7.64 7.43
C THR A 216 9.14 8.24 6.39
N ALA A 217 9.19 9.56 6.20
CA ALA A 217 8.33 10.25 5.26
C ALA A 217 8.69 9.92 3.82
N TRP A 218 7.69 9.97 2.93
CA TRP A 218 7.90 9.93 1.48
C TRP A 218 8.53 11.24 1.00
N ALA A 219 9.25 11.17 -0.13
CA ALA A 219 9.87 12.34 -0.73
C ALA A 219 8.86 13.20 -1.51
N THR A 220 7.89 12.56 -2.18
CA THR A 220 7.02 13.24 -3.15
C THR A 220 5.52 13.09 -2.87
N LEU A 221 4.76 14.14 -3.19
CA LEU A 221 3.29 14.11 -3.14
C LEU A 221 2.71 13.10 -4.14
N GLN A 222 3.31 13.01 -5.33
CA GLN A 222 2.83 12.11 -6.37
C GLN A 222 3.01 10.64 -5.97
N HIS A 223 4.12 10.28 -5.30
CA HIS A 223 4.28 8.94 -4.74
C HIS A 223 3.22 8.63 -3.68
N ALA A 224 2.96 9.56 -2.76
CA ALA A 224 1.88 9.42 -1.78
C ALA A 224 0.55 9.11 -2.48
N MET A 225 0.17 9.89 -3.50
CA MET A 225 -1.05 9.64 -4.28
C MET A 225 -1.05 8.24 -4.93
N SER A 226 0.05 7.82 -5.55
CA SER A 226 0.17 6.49 -6.17
C SER A 226 0.08 5.33 -5.17
N VAL A 227 0.48 5.52 -3.92
CA VAL A 227 0.30 4.54 -2.85
C VAL A 227 -1.15 4.54 -2.37
N LEU A 228 -1.74 5.73 -2.20
CA LEU A 228 -3.08 5.89 -1.61
C LEU A 228 -4.19 5.23 -2.45
N THR A 229 -4.08 5.22 -3.78
CA THR A 229 -5.06 4.56 -4.67
C THR A 229 -5.21 3.05 -4.45
N ARG A 230 -4.28 2.42 -3.70
CA ARG A 230 -4.36 1.00 -3.34
C ARG A 230 -5.36 0.73 -2.22
N PHE A 231 -5.74 1.77 -1.47
CA PHE A 231 -6.69 1.67 -0.37
C PHE A 231 -8.13 1.94 -0.84
N ASN A 232 -9.05 1.17 -0.28
CA ASN A 232 -10.45 1.55 -0.13
C ASN A 232 -10.58 2.24 1.23
N LEU A 233 -11.04 3.49 1.21
CA LEU A 233 -11.14 4.35 2.39
C LEU A 233 -12.13 3.80 3.43
N ASN A 234 -13.12 2.99 3.02
CA ASN A 234 -14.01 2.25 3.93
C ASN A 234 -14.69 3.09 5.03
N GLY A 235 -14.99 4.36 4.74
CA GLY A 235 -15.57 5.33 5.67
C GLY A 235 -14.56 6.08 6.53
N PHE A 236 -13.26 5.76 6.43
CA PHE A 236 -12.19 6.39 7.18
C PHE A 236 -11.47 7.46 6.37
N ASN A 237 -10.92 8.44 7.08
CA ASN A 237 -10.15 9.52 6.48
C ASN A 237 -8.65 9.20 6.53
N VAL A 238 -7.94 9.67 5.51
CA VAL A 238 -6.48 9.69 5.45
C VAL A 238 -6.01 11.14 5.59
N HIS A 239 -5.00 11.36 6.42
CA HIS A 239 -4.32 12.65 6.55
C HIS A 239 -2.89 12.51 6.01
N VAL A 240 -2.55 13.31 5.00
CA VAL A 240 -1.20 13.40 4.44
C VAL A 240 -0.59 14.70 4.93
N HIS A 241 0.27 14.61 5.93
CA HIS A 241 1.00 15.73 6.50
C HIS A 241 2.22 16.06 5.65
N VAL A 242 2.25 17.25 5.09
CA VAL A 242 3.30 17.71 4.20
C VAL A 242 4.17 18.71 4.97
N SER A 243 5.45 18.39 5.09
CA SER A 243 6.42 19.27 5.76
C SER A 243 6.67 20.53 4.96
N ASP A 244 7.22 21.56 5.61
CA ASP A 244 7.72 22.74 4.91
C ASP A 244 8.76 22.32 3.86
N GLY A 245 8.61 22.83 2.64
CA GLY A 245 9.42 22.43 1.50
C GLY A 245 8.83 22.83 0.16
N ASN A 246 9.60 22.50 -0.89
CA ASN A 246 9.19 22.65 -2.28
C ASN A 246 8.90 21.27 -2.87
N TYR A 247 7.72 21.13 -3.46
CA TYR A 247 7.21 19.89 -4.03
C TYR A 247 6.87 20.09 -5.50
N ALA A 248 7.09 19.03 -6.28
CA ALA A 248 6.61 18.98 -7.66
C ALA A 248 5.09 18.90 -7.71
N ALA A 249 4.53 19.11 -8.90
CA ALA A 249 3.10 19.01 -9.15
C ALA A 249 2.47 17.71 -8.64
N LEU A 250 1.21 17.81 -8.24
CA LEU A 250 0.37 16.69 -7.81
C LEU A 250 -0.79 16.52 -8.78
N SER A 251 -0.88 15.35 -9.40
CA SER A 251 -2.09 14.89 -10.08
C SER A 251 -2.83 13.91 -9.17
N CYS A 252 -4.01 14.33 -8.71
CA CYS A 252 -4.90 13.48 -7.93
C CYS A 252 -5.50 12.37 -8.81
N ALA A 253 -5.94 11.29 -8.16
CA ALA A 253 -6.66 10.20 -8.79
C ALA A 253 -7.84 9.78 -7.91
N THR A 254 -8.86 9.20 -8.53
CA THR A 254 -10.05 8.72 -7.81
C THR A 254 -9.69 7.76 -6.67
N MET A 255 -10.35 7.92 -5.52
CA MET A 255 -10.22 7.01 -4.38
C MET A 255 -11.38 6.02 -4.33
N ALA A 256 -11.10 4.79 -3.89
CA ALA A 256 -12.14 3.79 -3.67
C ALA A 256 -12.77 3.94 -2.27
N GLY A 257 -14.07 3.70 -2.16
CA GLY A 257 -14.80 3.76 -0.89
C GLY A 257 -15.19 5.16 -0.44
N SER A 258 -15.95 5.23 0.66
CA SER A 258 -16.32 6.48 1.32
C SER A 258 -15.17 6.98 2.20
N GLY A 259 -15.02 8.29 2.36
CA GLY A 259 -13.96 8.92 3.14
C GLY A 259 -13.24 10.02 2.37
N TYR A 260 -12.31 10.71 3.04
CA TYR A 260 -11.54 11.80 2.45
C TYR A 260 -10.03 11.58 2.62
N VAL A 261 -9.27 12.12 1.68
CA VAL A 261 -7.82 12.33 1.77
C VAL A 261 -7.60 13.83 2.01
N TYR A 262 -7.15 14.17 3.21
CA TYR A 262 -6.74 15.52 3.59
C TYR A 262 -5.26 15.70 3.30
N TRP A 263 -4.94 16.57 2.36
CA TRP A 263 -3.59 17.05 2.13
C TRP A 263 -3.39 18.26 3.04
N VAL A 264 -2.48 18.14 4.01
CA VAL A 264 -2.28 19.13 5.06
C VAL A 264 -0.87 19.69 4.91
N GLY A 265 -0.76 20.88 4.33
CA GLY A 265 0.46 21.67 4.30
C GLY A 265 0.64 22.48 5.58
N ASN A 266 1.24 23.66 5.45
CA ASN A 266 1.44 24.57 6.57
C ASN A 266 0.26 25.54 6.69
N HIS A 267 -0.75 25.16 7.47
CA HIS A 267 -1.96 25.95 7.72
C HIS A 267 -1.67 27.40 8.13
N ALA A 268 -0.72 27.59 9.04
CA ALA A 268 -0.41 28.91 9.60
C ALA A 268 0.43 29.76 8.63
N ASN A 269 1.29 29.12 7.84
CA ASN A 269 2.22 29.78 6.92
C ASN A 269 2.28 29.01 5.58
N PRO A 270 1.24 29.11 4.73
CA PRO A 270 1.16 28.35 3.48
C PRO A 270 2.34 28.61 2.54
N SER A 271 3.01 29.76 2.66
CA SER A 271 4.27 30.10 1.98
C SER A 271 5.41 29.09 2.18
N ASN A 272 5.39 28.32 3.26
CA ASN A 272 6.44 27.35 3.55
C ASN A 272 6.23 26.00 2.86
N CYS A 273 5.03 25.70 2.38
CA CYS A 273 4.70 24.44 1.72
C CYS A 273 4.29 24.71 0.27
N VAL A 274 5.25 24.68 -0.65
CA VAL A 274 5.09 25.13 -2.03
C VAL A 274 4.94 23.95 -2.97
N VAL A 275 3.86 23.93 -3.76
CA VAL A 275 3.66 23.00 -4.88
C VAL A 275 3.89 23.73 -6.19
N THR A 276 4.80 23.22 -7.02
CA THR A 276 5.22 23.85 -8.26
C THR A 276 4.89 22.99 -9.47
N GLY A 277 4.04 23.50 -10.34
CA GLY A 277 3.82 22.99 -11.68
C GLY A 277 4.86 23.52 -12.66
N VAL A 278 5.62 22.63 -13.30
CA VAL A 278 6.53 22.98 -14.40
C VAL A 278 5.98 22.39 -15.68
N ASN A 279 5.53 23.24 -16.60
CA ASN A 279 4.82 22.89 -17.83
C ASN A 279 3.45 22.23 -17.59
N VAL A 280 2.97 22.21 -16.34
CA VAL A 280 1.73 21.58 -15.89
C VAL A 280 1.09 22.39 -14.76
N THR A 281 -0.15 22.08 -14.42
CA THR A 281 -0.87 22.62 -13.26
C THR A 281 -0.22 22.13 -11.96
N ALA A 282 -0.14 22.97 -10.92
CA ALA A 282 0.51 22.61 -9.66
C ALA A 282 -0.26 21.52 -8.91
N ILE A 283 -1.59 21.67 -8.78
CA ILE A 283 -2.48 20.65 -8.22
C ILE A 283 -3.64 20.41 -9.19
N SER A 284 -3.70 19.20 -9.76
CA SER A 284 -4.75 18.79 -10.70
C SER A 284 -5.70 17.80 -10.03
N ILE A 285 -6.99 18.16 -10.00
CA ILE A 285 -8.08 17.38 -9.40
C ILE A 285 -9.13 17.17 -10.50
N THR A 286 -8.92 16.15 -11.34
CA THR A 286 -9.75 15.89 -12.51
C THR A 286 -10.39 14.52 -12.43
N ASN A 287 -11.72 14.45 -12.52
CA ASN A 287 -12.50 13.20 -12.45
C ASN A 287 -12.20 12.36 -11.18
N CYS A 288 -11.96 13.02 -10.05
CA CYS A 288 -11.53 12.38 -8.81
C CYS A 288 -12.65 12.16 -7.78
N GLY A 289 -13.90 12.50 -8.11
CA GLY A 289 -15.00 12.49 -7.14
C GLY A 289 -14.78 13.52 -6.03
N SER A 290 -15.32 13.27 -4.83
CA SER A 290 -15.24 14.20 -3.70
C SER A 290 -14.13 13.88 -2.69
N ALA A 291 -13.13 13.08 -3.09
CA ALA A 291 -12.21 12.44 -2.15
C ALA A 291 -11.15 13.38 -1.56
N HIS A 292 -10.76 14.46 -2.24
CA HIS A 292 -9.57 15.25 -1.87
C HIS A 292 -9.92 16.59 -1.24
N GLN A 293 -9.23 16.93 -0.17
CA GLN A 293 -9.34 18.20 0.55
C GLN A 293 -7.93 18.77 0.77
N PHE A 294 -7.74 20.08 0.64
CA PHE A 294 -6.42 20.71 0.74
C PHE A 294 -6.41 21.89 1.70
N ASP A 295 -5.37 21.96 2.52
CA ASP A 295 -5.16 23.04 3.47
C ASP A 295 -3.69 23.49 3.51
N GLY A 296 -3.44 24.80 3.48
CA GLY A 296 -2.13 25.35 3.86
C GLY A 296 -1.01 25.23 2.81
N PHE A 297 -1.32 25.41 1.52
CA PHE A 297 -0.33 25.33 0.44
C PHE A 297 -0.11 26.65 -0.28
N THR A 298 1.12 26.87 -0.75
CA THR A 298 1.39 27.78 -1.87
C THR A 298 1.38 27.00 -3.16
N VAL A 299 0.73 27.55 -4.20
CA VAL A 299 0.76 26.97 -5.54
C VAL A 299 1.38 27.94 -6.54
N THR A 300 2.23 27.41 -7.41
CA THR A 300 2.80 28.13 -8.55
C THR A 300 2.80 27.23 -9.78
N ALA A 301 2.64 27.81 -10.96
CA ALA A 301 2.71 27.05 -12.20
C ALA A 301 3.41 27.87 -13.28
N GLY A 302 4.50 27.34 -13.83
CA GLY A 302 5.35 28.06 -14.79
C GLY A 302 5.99 27.13 -15.80
N GLY A 303 6.86 27.69 -16.65
CA GLY A 303 7.56 26.94 -17.70
C GLY A 303 7.01 27.22 -19.10
N THR A 304 7.25 26.30 -20.02
CA THR A 304 6.90 26.39 -21.44
C THR A 304 5.77 25.40 -21.74
N PHE A 305 4.70 25.88 -22.38
CA PHE A 305 3.62 25.04 -22.86
C PHE A 305 4.16 23.96 -23.82
N ALA A 306 3.92 22.68 -23.51
CA ALA A 306 4.53 21.54 -24.20
C ALA A 306 3.89 21.19 -25.57
N GLY A 307 2.99 22.02 -26.09
CA GLY A 307 2.30 21.77 -27.37
C GLY A 307 1.05 20.89 -27.24
N SER A 308 0.33 20.71 -28.35
CA SER A 308 -1.07 20.22 -28.45
C SER A 308 -1.40 18.83 -27.86
N GLY A 309 -0.41 18.09 -27.36
CA GLY A 309 -0.60 16.80 -26.70
C GLY A 309 -0.84 16.88 -25.18
N ALA A 310 -0.42 17.98 -24.53
CA ALA A 310 -0.65 18.21 -23.11
C ALA A 310 -1.70 19.32 -22.95
N GLN A 311 -2.95 18.91 -22.73
CA GLN A 311 -4.09 19.82 -22.55
C GLN A 311 -4.14 20.40 -21.12
N ASP A 312 -3.05 21.01 -20.66
CA ASP A 312 -2.95 21.56 -19.30
C ASP A 312 -2.96 23.09 -19.31
N GLY A 313 -3.80 23.71 -18.47
CA GLY A 313 -3.92 25.17 -18.35
C GLY A 313 -2.75 25.85 -17.63
N MET A 314 -1.84 25.09 -17.02
CA MET A 314 -0.75 25.55 -16.14
C MET A 314 -1.28 26.43 -15.02
N ASN A 315 -2.32 25.94 -14.36
CA ASN A 315 -3.02 26.62 -13.28
C ASN A 315 -2.30 26.39 -11.94
N GLY A 316 -2.60 27.22 -10.95
CA GLY A 316 -2.25 26.91 -9.56
C GLY A 316 -2.98 25.65 -9.11
N VAL A 317 -4.30 25.69 -9.19
CA VAL A 317 -5.18 24.53 -8.95
C VAL A 317 -6.17 24.42 -10.10
N GLN A 318 -6.34 23.21 -10.62
CA GLN A 318 -7.40 22.87 -11.58
C GLN A 318 -8.34 21.84 -10.97
N VAL A 319 -9.64 22.10 -11.02
CA VAL A 319 -10.69 21.18 -10.57
C VAL A 319 -11.69 20.98 -11.71
N SER A 320 -11.81 19.76 -12.23
CA SER A 320 -12.65 19.52 -13.40
C SER A 320 -13.33 18.15 -13.41
N GLY A 321 -14.48 18.10 -14.08
CA GLY A 321 -15.22 16.88 -14.35
C GLY A 321 -16.37 16.64 -13.39
N ALA A 322 -17.48 16.15 -13.94
CA ALA A 322 -18.74 16.00 -13.21
C ALA A 322 -18.57 15.12 -11.96
N GLY A 323 -19.09 15.60 -10.83
CA GLY A 323 -18.97 14.91 -9.54
C GLY A 323 -17.63 15.11 -8.82
N THR A 324 -16.66 15.82 -9.43
CA THR A 324 -15.43 16.20 -8.75
C THR A 324 -15.69 17.34 -7.79
N GLN A 325 -15.35 17.14 -6.51
CA GLN A 325 -15.54 18.14 -5.46
C GLN A 325 -14.32 18.21 -4.56
N THR A 326 -13.96 19.42 -4.13
CA THR A 326 -12.84 19.62 -3.19
C THR A 326 -13.07 20.86 -2.34
N SER A 327 -12.34 20.96 -1.23
CA SER A 327 -12.16 22.20 -0.48
C SER A 327 -10.72 22.67 -0.56
N LEU A 328 -10.58 23.97 -0.72
CA LEU A 328 -9.30 24.67 -0.70
C LEU A 328 -9.32 25.64 0.47
N THR A 329 -8.46 25.41 1.46
CA THR A 329 -8.38 26.24 2.66
C THR A 329 -6.98 26.79 2.91
N ASN A 330 -6.90 28.07 3.29
CA ASN A 330 -5.64 28.74 3.64
C ASN A 330 -4.56 28.65 2.55
N PHE A 331 -4.93 28.96 1.31
CA PHE A 331 -4.01 28.91 0.17
C PHE A 331 -3.26 30.22 -0.03
N ASN A 332 -2.02 30.11 -0.49
CA ASN A 332 -1.28 31.21 -1.09
C ASN A 332 -1.13 30.99 -2.61
N TRP A 333 -1.63 31.93 -3.39
CA TRP A 333 -1.57 31.91 -4.85
C TRP A 333 -0.33 32.66 -5.33
N GLY A 334 0.69 31.89 -5.72
CA GLY A 334 1.88 32.44 -6.37
C GLY A 334 1.68 32.56 -7.88
N THR A 335 2.74 32.95 -8.59
CA THR A 335 2.67 33.20 -10.04
C THR A 335 2.27 31.93 -10.80
N CYS A 336 1.25 32.08 -11.66
CA CYS A 336 0.78 31.01 -12.52
C CYS A 336 0.75 31.49 -13.98
N ASN A 337 1.28 30.70 -14.90
CA ASN A 337 1.16 30.96 -16.33
C ASN A 337 -0.31 30.94 -16.77
N GLY A 338 -1.15 30.09 -16.18
CA GLY A 338 -2.60 30.06 -16.36
C GLY A 338 -3.36 30.93 -15.36
N SER A 339 -4.49 30.42 -14.92
CA SER A 339 -5.27 30.99 -13.81
C SER A 339 -4.75 30.50 -12.46
N HIS A 340 -5.03 31.23 -11.38
CA HIS A 340 -4.73 30.70 -10.04
C HIS A 340 -5.64 29.50 -9.74
N LEU A 341 -6.95 29.69 -9.82
CA LEU A 341 -7.94 28.62 -9.66
C LEU A 341 -8.77 28.48 -10.94
N ALA A 342 -8.76 27.30 -11.55
CA ALA A 342 -9.59 26.94 -12.69
C ALA A 342 -10.59 25.84 -12.31
N VAL A 343 -11.89 26.11 -12.44
CA VAL A 343 -12.96 25.15 -12.16
C VAL A 343 -13.86 25.00 -13.38
N SER A 344 -14.06 23.77 -13.84
CA SER A 344 -14.81 23.49 -15.06
C SER A 344 -15.61 22.20 -15.02
N GLN A 345 -16.50 22.00 -16.00
CA GLN A 345 -17.23 20.76 -16.25
C GLN A 345 -18.01 20.26 -15.03
N ALA A 346 -18.85 21.11 -14.46
CA ALA A 346 -19.70 20.83 -13.30
C ALA A 346 -18.96 20.38 -12.02
N ALA A 347 -17.66 20.68 -11.91
CA ALA A 347 -16.92 20.49 -10.67
C ALA A 347 -17.33 21.52 -9.61
N VAL A 348 -17.15 21.17 -8.33
CA VAL A 348 -17.52 22.01 -7.19
C VAL A 348 -16.32 22.28 -6.29
N VAL A 349 -16.06 23.55 -5.98
CA VAL A 349 -15.03 23.96 -5.03
C VAL A 349 -15.65 24.69 -3.85
N SER A 350 -15.36 24.19 -2.64
CA SER A 350 -15.56 24.94 -1.40
C SER A 350 -14.32 25.78 -1.11
N TYR A 351 -14.48 27.09 -1.03
CA TYR A 351 -13.40 28.06 -0.85
C TYR A 351 -13.50 28.69 0.55
N ALA A 352 -12.51 28.51 1.42
CA ALA A 352 -12.60 28.95 2.82
C ALA A 352 -11.24 29.34 3.44
N GLY A 353 -11.26 30.11 4.55
CA GLY A 353 -10.05 30.44 5.31
C GLY A 353 -9.30 31.66 4.80
N ALA A 354 -8.06 31.83 5.25
CA ALA A 354 -7.22 32.99 4.94
C ALA A 354 -6.47 32.80 3.62
N MET A 355 -6.89 33.50 2.57
CA MET A 355 -6.29 33.43 1.25
C MET A 355 -5.23 34.50 1.07
N ILE A 356 -4.09 34.12 0.50
CA ILE A 356 -2.99 35.02 0.16
C ILE A 356 -2.82 35.02 -1.36
N VAL A 357 -2.56 36.17 -1.96
CA VAL A 357 -2.14 36.28 -3.36
C VAL A 357 -0.79 36.99 -3.39
N SER A 358 0.24 36.22 -3.73
CA SER A 358 1.65 36.65 -3.73
C SER A 358 2.26 36.72 -5.13
N GLY A 359 1.60 36.15 -6.14
CA GLY A 359 2.04 36.23 -7.54
C GLY A 359 0.88 36.45 -8.51
N SER A 360 1.20 36.72 -9.77
CA SER A 360 0.22 37.10 -10.79
C SER A 360 -0.29 35.90 -11.58
N PRO A 361 -1.60 35.87 -11.95
CA PRO A 361 -2.11 34.98 -12.99
C PRO A 361 -1.80 35.63 -14.36
N GLN A 362 -0.96 34.99 -15.17
CA GLN A 362 -0.34 35.64 -16.33
C GLN A 362 -1.10 35.42 -17.65
N GLY A 363 -1.90 34.35 -17.77
CA GLY A 363 -2.54 33.99 -19.04
C GLY A 363 -1.54 33.66 -20.18
N GLY A 364 -0.31 33.28 -19.83
CA GLY A 364 0.77 32.96 -20.76
C GLY A 364 0.62 31.59 -21.47
N ASN A 365 -0.47 30.86 -21.23
CA ASN A 365 -0.75 29.57 -21.83
C ASN A 365 -1.74 29.71 -23.01
N PRO A 366 -1.48 29.12 -24.20
CA PRO A 366 -2.42 29.14 -25.32
C PRO A 366 -3.83 28.57 -25.03
N MET A 367 -3.99 27.71 -24.02
CA MET A 367 -5.27 27.14 -23.60
C MET A 367 -6.00 27.97 -22.55
N MET A 368 -5.29 28.87 -21.89
CA MET A 368 -5.82 29.83 -20.93
C MET A 368 -5.18 31.18 -21.22
N THR A 369 -5.64 31.78 -22.32
CA THR A 369 -5.05 32.98 -22.90
C THR A 369 -5.22 34.21 -22.03
N SER A 370 -6.10 34.18 -21.02
CA SER A 370 -6.34 35.26 -20.05
C SER A 370 -6.00 34.79 -18.64
N GLY A 371 -5.26 35.61 -17.90
CA GLY A 371 -4.85 35.31 -16.53
C GLY A 371 -5.92 35.72 -15.52
N TRP A 372 -6.66 34.76 -14.97
CA TRP A 372 -7.67 35.00 -13.95
C TRP A 372 -7.23 34.49 -12.58
N HIS A 373 -7.56 35.22 -11.51
CA HIS A 373 -7.40 34.63 -10.17
C HIS A 373 -8.41 33.49 -9.98
N VAL A 374 -9.64 33.67 -10.42
CA VAL A 374 -10.68 32.65 -10.41
C VAL A 374 -11.29 32.55 -11.80
N TYR A 375 -11.23 31.36 -12.38
CA TYR A 375 -11.84 31.00 -13.66
C TYR A 375 -12.85 29.88 -13.44
N CYS A 376 -14.14 30.16 -13.63
CA CYS A 376 -15.23 29.21 -13.37
C CYS A 376 -16.14 29.08 -14.59
N VAL A 377 -16.22 27.89 -15.18
CA VAL A 377 -16.92 27.67 -16.47
C VAL A 377 -17.68 26.34 -16.54
N ASP A 378 -18.49 26.17 -17.57
CA ASP A 378 -19.14 24.90 -17.94
C ASP A 378 -19.93 24.25 -16.78
N GLY A 379 -20.81 25.03 -16.16
CA GLY A 379 -21.65 24.57 -15.05
C GLY A 379 -20.92 24.36 -13.72
N ALA A 380 -19.63 24.71 -13.63
CA ALA A 380 -18.87 24.63 -12.40
C ALA A 380 -19.42 25.56 -11.31
N ILE A 381 -19.11 25.19 -10.05
CA ILE A 381 -19.57 25.92 -8.87
C ILE A 381 -18.38 26.21 -7.96
N ILE A 382 -18.22 27.47 -7.58
CA ILE A 382 -17.37 27.87 -6.47
C ILE A 382 -18.24 28.52 -5.41
N GLN A 383 -18.12 28.06 -4.17
CA GLN A 383 -18.96 28.53 -3.08
C GLN A 383 -18.16 28.67 -1.78
N ILE A 384 -18.63 29.56 -0.91
CA ILE A 384 -18.19 29.63 0.48
C ILE A 384 -19.19 28.83 1.32
N PRO A 385 -18.77 27.81 2.07
CA PRO A 385 -19.63 27.12 3.03
C PRO A 385 -20.29 28.12 4.00
N SER A 386 -21.59 27.94 4.30
CA SER A 386 -22.43 28.90 5.05
C SER A 386 -21.94 29.26 6.46
N LEU A 387 -20.96 28.53 7.01
CA LEU A 387 -20.35 28.77 8.32
C LEU A 387 -18.88 29.22 8.25
N SER A 388 -18.37 29.47 7.04
CA SER A 388 -16.97 29.83 6.82
C SER A 388 -16.81 31.29 6.41
N SER A 389 -15.66 31.85 6.74
CA SER A 389 -15.25 33.17 6.29
C SER A 389 -14.03 33.04 5.38
N VAL A 390 -13.92 33.95 4.41
CA VAL A 390 -12.75 34.07 3.54
C VAL A 390 -12.16 35.45 3.74
N SER A 391 -10.92 35.54 4.21
CA SER A 391 -10.14 36.78 4.18
C SER A 391 -9.14 36.74 3.03
N LEU A 392 -8.82 37.90 2.46
CA LEU A 392 -7.88 38.01 1.36
C LEU A 392 -6.74 38.97 1.72
N THR A 393 -5.51 38.52 1.53
CA THR A 393 -4.31 39.35 1.68
C THR A 393 -3.50 39.36 0.38
N ILE A 394 -3.28 40.54 -0.18
CA ILE A 394 -2.44 40.71 -1.37
C ILE A 394 -1.06 41.23 -0.96
N THR A 395 -0.02 40.44 -1.18
CA THR A 395 1.34 40.72 -0.67
C THR A 395 2.28 41.26 -1.73
N ALA A 396 1.87 41.29 -3.00
CA ALA A 396 2.64 41.80 -4.12
C ALA A 396 1.77 42.61 -5.08
N SER A 397 2.39 43.35 -6.01
CA SER A 397 1.67 43.91 -7.16
C SER A 397 1.22 42.79 -8.08
N ILE A 398 -0.09 42.71 -8.31
CA ILE A 398 -0.70 41.64 -9.10
C ILE A 398 -1.16 42.22 -10.44
N VAL A 399 -0.68 41.68 -11.55
CA VAL A 399 -1.13 42.06 -12.90
C VAL A 399 -1.80 40.86 -13.54
N CYS A 400 -3.13 40.90 -13.66
CA CYS A 400 -3.88 39.89 -14.38
C CYS A 400 -3.56 39.99 -15.87
N GLY A 401 -2.87 38.97 -16.41
CA GLY A 401 -2.30 39.04 -17.74
C GLY A 401 -3.31 38.86 -18.87
N ASN A 402 -2.95 39.36 -20.06
CA ASN A 402 -3.69 39.21 -21.32
C ASN A 402 -5.18 39.62 -21.27
N GLY A 403 -5.49 40.68 -20.52
CA GLY A 403 -6.86 41.18 -20.39
C GLY A 403 -7.73 40.38 -19.42
N GLY A 404 -7.11 39.49 -18.62
CA GLY A 404 -7.78 38.81 -17.52
C GLY A 404 -8.10 39.74 -16.34
N GLY A 405 -8.56 39.13 -15.25
CA GLY A 405 -9.03 39.84 -14.08
C GLY A 405 -9.11 38.98 -12.82
N TRP A 406 -9.94 39.39 -11.86
CA TRP A 406 -10.07 38.68 -10.60
C TRP A 406 -10.96 37.45 -10.72
N VAL A 407 -12.20 37.62 -11.20
CA VAL A 407 -13.16 36.51 -11.34
C VAL A 407 -13.78 36.49 -12.73
N GLU A 408 -13.63 35.37 -13.42
CA GLU A 408 -14.42 35.02 -14.61
C GLU A 408 -15.44 33.93 -14.26
N CYS A 409 -16.69 34.14 -14.66
CA CYS A 409 -17.77 33.18 -14.50
C CYS A 409 -18.61 33.14 -15.78
N VAL A 410 -18.56 32.05 -16.54
CA VAL A 410 -19.26 31.93 -17.83
C VAL A 410 -19.87 30.54 -18.02
N THR A 411 -20.70 30.38 -19.06
CA THR A 411 -21.26 29.09 -19.49
C THR A 411 -21.99 28.35 -18.36
N SER A 412 -23.04 29.00 -17.85
CA SER A 412 -23.91 28.47 -16.78
C SER A 412 -23.20 28.13 -15.46
N ALA A 413 -22.00 28.67 -15.22
CA ALA A 413 -21.29 28.50 -13.97
C ALA A 413 -21.82 29.41 -12.84
N PHE A 414 -21.43 29.09 -11.60
CA PHE A 414 -21.78 29.86 -10.41
C PHE A 414 -20.53 30.14 -9.58
N VAL A 415 -20.34 31.39 -9.17
CA VAL A 415 -19.30 31.79 -8.22
C VAL A 415 -19.92 32.59 -7.10
N GLN A 416 -19.70 32.16 -5.86
CA GLN A 416 -19.96 32.93 -4.66
C GLN A 416 -18.69 32.99 -3.82
N ILE A 417 -17.94 34.09 -3.95
CA ILE A 417 -16.75 34.38 -3.13
C ILE A 417 -16.94 35.75 -2.48
N VAL A 418 -17.45 35.74 -1.25
CA VAL A 418 -17.60 36.93 -0.42
C VAL A 418 -16.43 37.02 0.56
N TYR A 419 -15.48 37.91 0.27
CA TYR A 419 -14.38 38.23 1.17
C TYR A 419 -14.90 39.05 2.36
N THR A 420 -14.62 38.61 3.59
CA THR A 420 -14.93 39.38 4.81
C THR A 420 -13.99 40.57 4.98
N SER A 421 -12.78 40.48 4.44
CA SER A 421 -11.79 41.56 4.38
C SER A 421 -10.84 41.35 3.20
N ILE A 422 -10.41 42.46 2.61
CA ILE A 422 -9.40 42.48 1.54
C ILE A 422 -8.30 43.45 1.96
N THR A 423 -7.13 42.93 2.25
CA THR A 423 -5.93 43.72 2.53
C THR A 423 -5.18 44.00 1.23
N ASN A 424 -4.86 45.27 0.99
CA ASN A 424 -4.10 45.73 -0.18
C ASN A 424 -4.77 45.46 -1.54
N GLY A 425 -6.10 45.53 -1.62
CA GLY A 425 -6.86 45.34 -2.86
C GLY A 425 -6.49 46.29 -4.01
N GLY A 426 -5.92 47.46 -3.70
CA GLY A 426 -5.45 48.43 -4.70
C GLY A 426 -4.20 48.01 -5.47
N ALA A 427 -3.51 46.94 -5.04
CA ALA A 427 -2.33 46.41 -5.72
C ALA A 427 -2.65 45.52 -6.94
N VAL A 428 -3.93 45.32 -7.27
CA VAL A 428 -4.37 44.49 -8.39
C VAL A 428 -4.67 45.34 -9.62
N THR A 429 -3.97 45.06 -10.71
CA THR A 429 -4.21 45.61 -12.05
C THR A 429 -4.91 44.55 -12.90
N GLY A 430 -6.12 44.85 -13.36
CA GLY A 430 -6.96 43.89 -14.09
C GLY A 430 -8.45 44.16 -13.87
N GLN A 431 -9.29 43.41 -14.59
CA GLN A 431 -10.74 43.51 -14.47
C GLN A 431 -11.25 42.94 -13.14
N LYS A 432 -12.17 43.62 -12.45
CA LYS A 432 -12.74 43.11 -11.19
C LYS A 432 -13.50 41.81 -11.36
N PHE A 433 -14.33 41.72 -12.39
CA PHE A 433 -15.07 40.50 -12.72
C PHE A 433 -15.52 40.52 -14.18
N TYR A 434 -15.74 39.34 -14.74
CA TYR A 434 -16.42 39.14 -16.02
C TYR A 434 -17.48 38.05 -15.86
N VAL A 435 -18.74 38.35 -16.19
CA VAL A 435 -19.84 37.37 -16.15
C VAL A 435 -20.67 37.41 -17.44
N SER A 436 -20.91 36.23 -18.03
CA SER A 436 -21.67 36.09 -19.27
C SER A 436 -22.33 34.70 -19.39
N ASN A 437 -23.07 34.46 -20.48
CA ASN A 437 -23.56 33.13 -20.85
C ASN A 437 -24.32 32.38 -19.73
N TRP A 438 -25.33 33.03 -19.14
CA TRP A 438 -26.20 32.46 -18.11
C TRP A 438 -25.50 32.10 -16.80
N ALA A 439 -24.28 32.58 -16.61
CA ALA A 439 -23.54 32.41 -15.37
C ALA A 439 -23.88 33.48 -14.33
N THR A 440 -23.58 33.18 -13.07
CA THR A 440 -23.85 34.08 -11.94
C THR A 440 -22.61 34.25 -11.07
N ILE A 441 -22.30 35.50 -10.73
CA ILE A 441 -21.37 35.85 -9.67
C ILE A 441 -22.18 36.49 -8.55
N SER A 442 -22.28 35.82 -7.41
CA SER A 442 -22.94 36.34 -6.22
C SER A 442 -21.94 36.93 -5.23
N VAL A 443 -22.14 38.19 -4.86
CA VAL A 443 -21.39 38.90 -3.80
C VAL A 443 -22.26 39.24 -2.59
N VAL A 444 -23.50 38.74 -2.57
CA VAL A 444 -24.43 38.80 -1.42
C VAL A 444 -24.62 40.24 -0.92
N GLY A 445 -24.83 41.18 -1.85
CA GLY A 445 -25.06 42.58 -1.52
C GLY A 445 -23.81 43.41 -1.22
N SER A 446 -22.60 42.85 -1.34
CA SER A 446 -21.33 43.58 -1.12
C SER A 446 -21.01 44.61 -2.22
N GLY A 447 -21.82 44.66 -3.28
CA GLY A 447 -21.78 45.67 -4.34
C GLY A 447 -20.77 45.39 -5.46
N VAL A 448 -20.83 46.22 -6.50
CA VAL A 448 -20.04 46.07 -7.75
C VAL A 448 -18.53 46.22 -7.57
N ASN A 449 -18.10 46.82 -6.45
CA ASN A 449 -16.70 47.08 -6.16
C ASN A 449 -16.06 46.07 -5.21
N HIS A 450 -16.77 45.01 -4.86
CA HIS A 450 -16.34 43.98 -3.91
C HIS A 450 -14.98 43.36 -4.26
N TYR A 451 -14.80 42.92 -5.51
CA TYR A 451 -13.54 42.34 -5.96
C TYR A 451 -12.45 43.39 -6.25
N PRO A 452 -11.17 43.09 -5.99
CA PRO A 452 -10.05 43.98 -6.32
C PRO A 452 -9.81 44.04 -7.83
N GLY A 453 -9.19 45.13 -8.28
CA GLY A 453 -8.90 45.38 -9.70
C GLY A 453 -9.02 46.86 -10.07
N SER A 454 -8.15 47.30 -10.96
CA SER A 454 -8.11 48.68 -11.49
C SER A 454 -9.13 48.92 -12.61
N VAL A 455 -9.63 47.87 -13.27
CA VAL A 455 -10.59 47.97 -14.37
C VAL A 455 -11.98 47.52 -13.89
N ALA A 456 -13.01 48.29 -14.24
CA ALA A 456 -14.39 47.99 -13.86
C ALA A 456 -14.82 46.60 -14.35
N GLY A 457 -15.60 45.89 -13.54
CA GLY A 457 -16.15 44.59 -13.94
C GLY A 457 -17.20 44.72 -15.04
N THR A 458 -17.46 43.62 -15.76
CA THR A 458 -18.44 43.56 -16.84
C THR A 458 -19.41 42.41 -16.60
N ALA A 459 -20.71 42.73 -16.62
CA ALA A 459 -21.78 41.76 -16.76
C ALA A 459 -22.42 41.96 -18.14
N THR A 460 -22.40 40.92 -18.98
CA THR A 460 -23.14 40.96 -20.24
C THR A 460 -24.65 40.81 -19.97
N PRO A 461 -25.55 41.08 -20.93
CA PRO A 461 -27.01 40.95 -20.72
C PRO A 461 -27.45 39.55 -20.25
N THR A 462 -26.64 38.52 -20.51
CA THR A 462 -26.90 37.13 -20.11
C THR A 462 -26.19 36.73 -18.81
N GLY A 463 -25.35 37.58 -18.24
CA GLY A 463 -24.62 37.32 -17.00
C GLY A 463 -25.23 38.07 -15.82
N ILE A 464 -25.22 37.46 -14.64
CA ILE A 464 -25.74 38.07 -13.42
C ILE A 464 -24.59 38.35 -12.45
N TYR A 465 -24.50 39.60 -11.98
CA TYR A 465 -23.63 39.99 -10.87
C TYR A 465 -24.50 40.65 -9.79
N GLY A 466 -24.43 40.18 -8.53
CA GLY A 466 -25.25 40.72 -7.44
C GLY A 466 -24.92 40.26 -6.03
#